data_AF-A0A8T3VD96-F1
#
_entry.id   AF-A0A8T3VD96-F1
#
_cell.length_a   1.000
_cell.length_b   1.000
_cell.length_c   1.000
_cell.angle_alpha   90.00
_cell.angle_beta   90.00
_cell.angle_gamma   90.00
#
_symmetry.space_group_name_H-M   'P 1'
#
loop_
_entity.id
_entity.type
_entity.pdbx_description
1 polymer ?
#
loop_
_entity_poly.entity_id
_entity_poly.type
_entity_poly.pdbx_seq_one_letter_code
_entity_poly.pdbx_strand_id
1 'polypeptide(L)'
;MDAENKLIIEDTIIPRDIFTKNYIKTFLETSLNNLEVKTIITDGYKAYTSIIDDLGYNHQRCTFHTMKNLMDELIPKHNILNRKIKKLNKDIPELEKEINKIKEKYQGQKGRTSKKDTQRNKDNKKRKQLEKELQNKKAQRRKYTKILKENDKIVKKISLIFKSKTYKTAKNRFQKLYNKINELPEEIQKYLKRLEKYLDKTLQHTLNQKIPSTNNLIEGFYKITLPGRIKRIFKTYRGLLIRIILNNIRWIKRCATINKN
;
A
#
# COMPACT_ATOMS: atom_id res chain seq x y z
N MET A 1 24.84 20.96 -2.85
CA MET A 1 24.63 20.20 -1.61
C MET A 1 23.47 20.83 -0.87
N ASP A 2 22.44 20.06 -0.52
CA ASP A 2 21.39 20.53 0.40
C ASP A 2 22.02 20.64 1.78
N ALA A 3 22.27 21.86 2.28
CA ALA A 3 23.00 22.09 3.51
C ALA A 3 22.25 21.57 4.76
N GLU A 4 20.92 21.47 4.69
CA GLU A 4 20.07 21.04 5.80
C GLU A 4 19.98 19.51 5.85
N ASN A 5 19.71 18.88 4.70
CA ASN A 5 19.56 17.42 4.64
C ASN A 5 20.89 16.68 4.36
N LYS A 6 21.99 17.42 4.16
CA LYS A 6 23.31 16.90 3.73
C LYS A 6 23.21 15.97 2.51
N LEU A 7 22.29 16.30 1.59
CA LEU A 7 22.05 15.49 0.39
C LEU A 7 23.00 15.92 -0.72
N ILE A 8 23.69 14.93 -1.27
CA ILE A 8 24.34 14.98 -2.58
C ILE A 8 23.39 14.27 -3.54
N ILE A 9 23.03 14.96 -4.62
CA ILE A 9 22.04 14.47 -5.59
C ILE A 9 22.76 14.35 -6.91
N GLU A 10 22.78 13.13 -7.43
CA GLU A 10 23.23 12.84 -8.79
C GLU A 10 22.09 12.16 -9.54
N ASP A 11 21.75 12.73 -10.69
CA ASP A 11 20.71 12.24 -11.57
C ASP A 11 21.09 12.38 -13.04
N THR A 12 20.65 11.42 -13.85
CA THR A 12 20.89 11.42 -15.30
C THR A 12 19.60 11.09 -16.02
N ILE A 13 19.36 11.78 -17.14
CA ILE A 13 18.22 11.50 -18.02
C ILE A 13 18.75 10.76 -19.22
N ILE A 14 18.31 9.52 -19.36
CA ILE A 14 18.71 8.66 -20.45
C ILE A 14 17.53 8.12 -21.26
N PRO A 15 17.74 7.84 -22.56
CA PRO A 15 16.84 7.01 -23.35
C PRO A 15 16.61 5.64 -22.69
N ARG A 16 15.44 5.05 -22.93
CA ARG A 16 15.02 3.80 -22.27
C ARG A 16 15.81 2.58 -22.73
N ASP A 17 16.23 2.58 -23.99
CA ASP A 17 17.03 1.56 -24.66
C ASP A 17 18.41 1.37 -24.02
N ILE A 18 19.00 2.44 -23.49
CA ILE A 18 20.29 2.36 -22.79
C ILE A 18 20.17 2.08 -21.28
N PHE A 19 18.94 2.05 -20.73
CA PHE A 19 18.69 1.74 -19.32
C PHE A 19 18.88 0.24 -19.02
N THR A 20 20.14 -0.16 -18.89
CA THR A 20 20.57 -1.54 -18.68
C THR A 20 21.20 -1.75 -17.31
N LYS A 21 21.38 -3.02 -16.89
CA LYS A 21 22.10 -3.37 -15.65
C LYS A 21 23.51 -2.76 -15.65
N ASN A 22 24.20 -2.81 -16.79
CA ASN A 22 25.56 -2.28 -16.95
C ASN A 22 25.57 -0.76 -16.79
N TYR A 23 24.63 -0.06 -17.42
CA TYR A 23 24.54 1.40 -17.27
C TYR A 23 24.35 1.81 -15.80
N ILE A 24 23.45 1.14 -15.08
CA ILE A 24 23.21 1.42 -13.65
C ILE A 24 24.49 1.17 -12.84
N LYS A 25 25.22 0.08 -13.13
CA LYS A 25 26.49 -0.23 -12.45
C LYS A 25 27.52 0.87 -12.69
N THR A 26 27.77 1.24 -13.94
CA THR A 26 28.70 2.32 -14.31
C THR A 26 28.31 3.66 -13.71
N PHE A 27 27.01 3.97 -13.69
CA PHE A 27 26.49 5.16 -13.03
C PHE A 27 26.83 5.16 -11.54
N LEU A 28 26.54 4.07 -10.82
CA LEU A 28 26.87 3.97 -9.39
C LEU A 28 28.38 4.03 -9.14
N GLU A 29 29.22 3.35 -9.93
CA GLU A 29 30.68 3.41 -9.77
C GLU A 29 31.22 4.83 -9.96
N THR A 30 30.71 5.55 -10.96
CA THR A 30 31.15 6.93 -11.25
C THR A 30 30.67 7.87 -10.15
N SER A 31 29.40 7.77 -9.76
CA SER A 31 28.75 8.64 -8.77
C SER A 31 29.24 8.43 -7.35
N LEU A 32 29.65 7.20 -7.01
CA LEU A 32 30.12 6.86 -5.67
C LEU A 32 31.64 7.00 -5.54
N ASN A 33 32.33 7.39 -6.62
CA ASN A 33 33.77 7.57 -6.60
C ASN A 33 34.18 8.61 -5.55
N ASN A 34 35.23 8.29 -4.77
CA ASN A 34 35.72 9.11 -3.65
C ASN A 34 34.75 9.28 -2.46
N LEU A 35 33.64 8.54 -2.39
CA LEU A 35 32.74 8.55 -1.24
C LEU A 35 32.93 7.30 -0.36
N GLU A 36 32.95 7.49 0.97
CA GLU A 36 32.94 6.37 1.92
C GLU A 36 31.51 5.80 2.03
N VAL A 37 31.17 4.86 1.15
CA VAL A 37 29.82 4.28 1.08
C VAL A 37 29.71 3.05 1.98
N LYS A 38 28.87 3.15 3.02
CA LYS A 38 28.61 2.03 3.95
C LYS A 38 27.46 1.12 3.53
N THR A 39 26.43 1.69 2.89
CA THR A 39 25.19 0.99 2.55
C THR A 39 24.47 1.73 1.43
N ILE A 40 23.87 0.97 0.50
CA ILE A 40 23.01 1.50 -0.56
C ILE A 40 21.56 1.11 -0.27
N ILE A 41 20.65 2.09 -0.36
CA ILE A 41 19.21 1.88 -0.18
C ILE A 41 18.49 1.97 -1.52
N THR A 42 17.69 0.96 -1.86
CA THR A 42 16.96 0.92 -3.15
C THR A 42 15.46 0.71 -2.99
N ASP A 43 14.69 1.15 -3.99
CA ASP A 43 13.24 0.96 -4.11
C ASP A 43 12.82 -0.51 -4.38
N GLY A 44 13.77 -1.38 -4.74
CA GLY A 44 13.54 -2.80 -4.94
C GLY A 44 13.37 -3.25 -6.39
N TYR A 45 13.84 -2.48 -7.37
CA TYR A 45 14.04 -3.00 -8.73
C TYR A 45 14.92 -4.26 -8.73
N LYS A 46 14.55 -5.26 -9.54
CA LYS A 46 15.08 -6.62 -9.48
C LYS A 46 16.59 -6.68 -9.72
N ALA A 47 17.12 -5.85 -10.61
CA ALA A 47 18.55 -5.89 -10.96
C ALA A 47 19.46 -5.34 -9.85
N TYR A 48 18.95 -4.44 -9.00
CA TYR A 48 19.77 -3.78 -7.98
C TYR A 48 20.44 -4.76 -7.04
N THR A 49 19.78 -5.86 -6.70
CA THR A 49 20.38 -6.87 -5.82
C THR A 49 21.69 -7.38 -6.41
N SER A 50 21.68 -7.84 -7.66
CA SER A 50 22.91 -8.29 -8.32
C SER A 50 23.93 -7.17 -8.52
N ILE A 51 23.51 -5.95 -8.86
CA ILE A 51 24.42 -4.82 -9.06
C ILE A 51 25.14 -4.46 -7.76
N ILE A 52 24.42 -4.36 -6.65
CA ILE A 52 24.98 -3.94 -5.37
C ILE A 52 25.87 -5.03 -4.78
N ASP A 53 25.47 -6.30 -4.95
CA ASP A 53 26.30 -7.45 -4.58
C ASP A 53 27.62 -7.43 -5.41
N ASP A 54 27.55 -7.17 -6.74
CA ASP A 54 28.73 -7.05 -7.63
C ASP A 54 29.65 -5.89 -7.24
N LEU A 55 29.12 -4.83 -6.61
CA LEU A 55 29.88 -3.67 -6.13
C LEU A 55 30.44 -3.86 -4.71
N GLY A 56 30.07 -4.94 -4.02
CA GLY A 56 30.56 -5.23 -2.66
C GLY A 56 29.99 -4.34 -1.55
N TYR A 57 28.88 -3.64 -1.80
CA TYR A 57 28.25 -2.79 -0.79
C TYR A 57 27.14 -3.50 0.00
N ASN A 58 26.92 -3.07 1.25
CA ASN A 58 25.74 -3.52 2.00
C ASN A 58 24.45 -3.03 1.31
N HIS A 59 23.49 -3.92 1.13
CA HIS A 59 22.21 -3.60 0.50
C HIS A 59 21.08 -3.48 1.53
N GLN A 60 20.41 -2.33 1.57
CA GLN A 60 19.14 -2.15 2.26
C GLN A 60 18.00 -1.94 1.24
N ARG A 61 16.94 -2.76 1.31
CA ARG A 61 15.72 -2.52 0.54
C ARG A 61 14.79 -1.58 1.30
N CYS A 62 14.23 -0.60 0.61
CA CYS A 62 13.28 0.32 1.22
C CYS A 62 12.06 -0.43 1.78
N THR A 63 11.82 -0.30 3.08
CA THR A 63 10.69 -0.94 3.76
C THR A 63 9.35 -0.36 3.32
N PHE A 64 9.32 0.93 2.94
CA PHE A 64 8.13 1.58 2.39
C PHE A 64 7.71 0.98 1.05
N HIS A 65 8.63 0.85 0.10
CA HIS A 65 8.36 0.19 -1.19
C HIS A 65 7.96 -1.27 -1.01
N THR A 66 8.59 -1.95 -0.05
CA THR A 66 8.25 -3.33 0.30
C THR A 66 6.80 -3.43 0.80
N MET A 67 6.37 -2.55 1.71
CA MET A 67 4.97 -2.47 2.14
C MET A 67 4.02 -2.04 1.02
N LYS A 68 4.44 -1.12 0.15
CA LYS A 68 3.65 -0.65 -0.99
C LYS A 68 3.33 -1.80 -1.95
N ASN A 69 4.30 -2.68 -2.23
CA ASN A 69 4.07 -3.87 -3.07
C ASN A 69 2.96 -4.78 -2.50
N LEU A 70 2.89 -4.93 -1.18
CA LEU A 70 1.78 -5.65 -0.54
C LEU A 70 0.45 -4.90 -0.71
N MET A 71 0.46 -3.59 -0.47
CA MET A 71 -0.75 -2.77 -0.55
C MET A 71 -1.30 -2.71 -1.98
N ASP A 72 -0.44 -2.62 -2.99
CA ASP A 72 -0.85 -2.61 -4.40
C ASP A 72 -1.60 -3.90 -4.81
N GLU A 73 -1.29 -5.03 -4.17
CA GLU A 73 -2.01 -6.30 -4.37
C GLU A 73 -3.32 -6.38 -3.58
N LEU A 74 -3.38 -5.79 -2.38
CA LEU A 74 -4.55 -5.83 -1.51
C LEU A 74 -5.62 -4.77 -1.85
N ILE A 75 -5.20 -3.55 -2.22
CA ILE A 75 -6.08 -2.41 -2.48
C ILE A 75 -7.19 -2.73 -3.50
N PRO A 76 -6.91 -3.37 -4.66
CA PRO A 76 -7.95 -3.69 -5.63
C PRO A 76 -9.05 -4.58 -5.04
N LYS A 77 -8.67 -5.60 -4.27
CA LYS A 77 -9.62 -6.53 -3.63
C LYS A 77 -10.38 -5.87 -2.48
N HIS A 78 -9.71 -5.05 -1.68
CA HIS A 78 -10.36 -4.24 -0.65
C HIS A 78 -11.38 -3.29 -1.26
N ASN A 79 -11.06 -2.63 -2.37
CA ASN A 79 -11.96 -1.75 -3.09
C ASN A 79 -13.21 -2.49 -3.59
N ILE A 80 -13.07 -3.71 -4.10
CA ILE A 80 -14.22 -4.54 -4.49
C ILE A 80 -15.12 -4.84 -3.29
N LEU A 81 -14.54 -5.25 -2.16
CA LEU A 81 -15.31 -5.52 -0.94
C LEU A 81 -16.00 -4.25 -0.40
N ASN A 82 -15.30 -3.11 -0.39
CA ASN A 82 -15.84 -1.84 0.04
C ASN A 82 -17.01 -1.38 -0.85
N ARG A 83 -16.94 -1.57 -2.17
CA ARG A 83 -18.06 -1.31 -3.08
C ARG A 83 -19.26 -2.20 -2.76
N LYS A 84 -19.04 -3.50 -2.51
CA LYS A 84 -20.10 -4.44 -2.10
C LYS A 84 -20.73 -4.02 -0.77
N ILE A 85 -19.93 -3.65 0.21
CA ILE A 85 -20.40 -3.15 1.52
C ILE A 85 -21.21 -1.86 1.34
N LYS A 86 -20.76 -0.92 0.50
CA LYS A 86 -21.47 0.32 0.21
C LYS A 86 -22.85 0.04 -0.38
N LYS A 87 -22.95 -0.89 -1.33
CA LYS A 87 -24.24 -1.34 -1.88
C LYS A 87 -25.14 -1.95 -0.80
N LEU A 88 -24.61 -2.89 -0.02
CA LEU A 88 -25.37 -3.52 1.08
C LEU A 88 -25.85 -2.51 2.13
N ASN A 89 -25.07 -1.46 2.41
CA ASN A 89 -25.46 -0.40 3.33
C ASN A 89 -26.60 0.49 2.79
N LYS A 90 -26.81 0.53 1.47
CA LYS A 90 -27.97 1.18 0.85
C LYS A 90 -29.18 0.25 0.84
N ASP A 91 -28.99 -0.99 0.41
CA ASP A 91 -30.07 -1.98 0.27
C ASP A 91 -30.71 -2.37 1.61
N ILE A 92 -29.92 -2.52 2.69
CA ILE A 92 -30.40 -2.99 4.00
C ILE A 92 -31.46 -2.04 4.58
N PRO A 93 -31.23 -0.72 4.68
CA PRO A 93 -32.24 0.23 5.12
C PRO A 93 -33.50 0.26 4.25
N GLU A 94 -33.37 0.11 2.93
CA GLU A 94 -34.52 0.09 2.02
C GLU A 94 -35.41 -1.14 2.29
N LEU A 95 -34.81 -2.32 2.45
CA LEU A 95 -35.52 -3.54 2.84
C LEU A 95 -36.18 -3.42 4.23
N GLU A 96 -35.49 -2.82 5.20
CA GLU A 96 -36.05 -2.59 6.54
C GLU A 96 -37.29 -1.69 6.49
N LYS A 97 -37.26 -0.63 5.68
CA LYS A 97 -38.42 0.25 5.45
C LYS A 97 -39.59 -0.50 4.83
N GLU A 98 -39.35 -1.33 3.81
CA GLU A 98 -40.40 -2.13 3.18
C GLU A 98 -41.04 -3.14 4.15
N ILE A 99 -40.22 -3.81 4.96
CA ILE A 99 -40.70 -4.74 5.99
C ILE A 99 -41.55 -3.99 7.03
N ASN A 100 -41.10 -2.81 7.47
CA ASN A 100 -41.82 -2.01 8.46
C ASN A 100 -43.17 -1.51 7.92
N LYS A 101 -43.24 -1.04 6.68
CA LYS A 101 -44.51 -0.66 6.03
C LYS A 101 -45.53 -1.81 6.05
N ILE A 102 -45.10 -3.04 5.78
CA ILE A 102 -45.99 -4.22 5.83
C ILE A 102 -46.40 -4.53 7.28
N LYS A 103 -45.53 -4.32 8.27
CA LYS A 103 -45.84 -4.53 9.69
C LYS A 103 -46.85 -3.50 10.20
N GLU A 104 -46.65 -2.24 9.87
CA GLU A 104 -47.53 -1.11 10.25
C GLU A 104 -48.94 -1.30 9.68
N LYS A 105 -49.07 -1.73 8.42
CA LYS A 105 -50.36 -1.97 7.76
C LYS A 105 -51.30 -2.90 8.54
N TYR A 106 -50.75 -3.84 9.31
CA TYR A 106 -51.52 -4.84 10.07
C TYR A 106 -51.27 -4.74 11.58
N GLN A 107 -50.81 -3.58 12.05
CA GLN A 107 -50.58 -3.32 13.47
C GLN A 107 -51.89 -3.45 14.26
N GLY A 108 -51.85 -4.12 15.41
CA GLY A 108 -53.03 -4.36 16.26
C GLY A 108 -53.86 -5.60 15.89
N GLN A 109 -53.72 -6.17 14.70
CA GLN A 109 -54.45 -7.38 14.29
C GLN A 109 -53.78 -8.65 14.83
N LYS A 110 -54.15 -9.07 16.04
CA LYS A 110 -53.66 -10.30 16.69
C LYS A 110 -54.41 -11.55 16.20
N GLY A 111 -53.76 -12.71 16.24
CA GLY A 111 -54.36 -14.00 15.86
C GLY A 111 -54.01 -14.51 14.46
N ARG A 112 -54.49 -15.71 14.13
CA ARG A 112 -54.21 -16.39 12.86
C ARG A 112 -54.93 -15.68 11.71
N THR A 113 -54.21 -15.41 10.62
CA THR A 113 -54.82 -14.83 9.42
C THR A 113 -55.83 -15.80 8.81
N SER A 114 -57.03 -15.29 8.49
CA SER A 114 -58.07 -16.08 7.82
C SER A 114 -57.61 -16.55 6.44
N LYS A 115 -58.03 -17.75 6.02
CA LYS A 115 -57.76 -18.26 4.67
C LYS A 115 -58.43 -17.41 3.57
N LYS A 116 -59.51 -16.70 3.91
CA LYS A 116 -60.23 -15.81 2.97
C LYS A 116 -59.53 -14.47 2.75
N ASP A 117 -58.61 -14.07 3.64
CA ASP A 117 -57.84 -12.83 3.51
C ASP A 117 -56.61 -13.04 2.61
N THR A 118 -56.87 -13.09 1.30
CA THR A 118 -55.86 -13.34 0.27
C THR A 118 -54.76 -12.30 0.27
N GLN A 119 -55.09 -11.02 0.51
CA GLN A 119 -54.14 -9.92 0.46
C GLN A 119 -53.16 -9.97 1.64
N ARG A 120 -53.67 -10.17 2.87
CA ARG A 120 -52.80 -10.28 4.05
C ARG A 120 -51.92 -11.53 3.99
N ASN A 121 -52.43 -12.63 3.44
CA ASN A 121 -51.64 -13.84 3.20
C ASN A 121 -50.50 -13.61 2.19
N LYS A 122 -50.77 -12.87 1.09
CA LYS A 122 -49.73 -12.46 0.13
C LYS A 122 -48.69 -11.54 0.77
N ASP A 123 -49.12 -10.52 1.51
CA ASP A 123 -48.24 -9.56 2.17
C ASP A 123 -47.37 -10.23 3.24
N ASN A 124 -47.92 -11.17 4.01
CA ASN A 124 -47.18 -11.98 4.97
C ASN A 124 -46.13 -12.87 4.29
N LYS A 125 -46.44 -13.48 3.14
CA LYS A 125 -45.48 -14.28 2.37
C LYS A 125 -44.34 -13.41 1.84
N LYS A 126 -44.67 -12.23 1.29
CA LYS A 126 -43.69 -11.24 0.82
C LYS A 126 -42.80 -10.77 1.97
N ARG A 127 -43.37 -10.44 3.14
CA ARG A 127 -42.61 -10.03 4.34
C ARG A 127 -41.59 -11.10 4.74
N LYS A 128 -42.00 -12.36 4.81
CA LYS A 128 -41.08 -13.48 5.14
C LYS A 128 -39.93 -13.60 4.14
N GLN A 129 -40.21 -13.41 2.85
CA GLN A 129 -39.17 -13.42 1.81
C GLN A 129 -38.18 -12.26 2.00
N LEU A 130 -38.68 -11.04 2.22
CA LEU A 130 -37.86 -9.86 2.49
C LEU A 130 -37.03 -10.00 3.77
N GLU A 131 -37.59 -10.59 4.84
CA GLU A 131 -36.87 -10.85 6.09
C GLU A 131 -35.72 -11.85 5.88
N LYS A 132 -35.93 -12.89 5.07
CA LYS A 132 -34.87 -13.84 4.68
C LYS A 132 -33.78 -13.16 3.85
N GLU A 133 -34.16 -12.33 2.88
CA GLU A 133 -33.19 -11.55 2.10
C GLU A 133 -32.39 -10.59 2.98
N LEU A 134 -33.04 -9.88 3.90
CA LEU A 134 -32.41 -8.95 4.84
C LEU A 134 -31.38 -9.67 5.70
N GLN A 135 -31.72 -10.84 6.25
CA GLN A 135 -30.78 -11.65 7.03
C GLN A 135 -29.56 -12.06 6.20
N ASN A 136 -29.77 -12.50 4.96
CA ASN A 136 -28.68 -12.86 4.05
C ASN A 136 -27.77 -11.66 3.74
N LYS A 137 -28.34 -10.49 3.42
CA LYS A 137 -27.56 -9.26 3.15
C LYS A 137 -26.79 -8.80 4.38
N LYS A 138 -27.39 -8.85 5.58
CA LYS A 138 -26.70 -8.56 6.85
C LYS A 138 -25.54 -9.52 7.10
N ALA A 139 -25.72 -10.81 6.85
CA ALA A 139 -24.68 -11.82 6.98
C ALA A 139 -23.52 -11.59 5.99
N GLN A 140 -23.82 -11.31 4.72
CA GLN A 140 -22.83 -10.95 3.71
C GLN A 140 -22.02 -9.72 4.10
N ARG A 141 -22.69 -8.66 4.57
CA ARG A 141 -22.03 -7.43 5.05
C ARG A 141 -21.05 -7.76 6.18
N ARG A 142 -21.50 -8.51 7.19
CA ARG A 142 -20.65 -8.96 8.32
C ARG A 142 -19.44 -9.73 7.80
N LYS A 143 -19.62 -10.69 6.88
CA LYS A 143 -18.54 -11.46 6.26
C LYS A 143 -17.50 -10.56 5.59
N TYR A 144 -17.92 -9.64 4.72
CA TYR A 144 -16.99 -8.74 4.03
C TYR A 144 -16.24 -7.81 4.98
N THR A 145 -16.93 -7.25 5.98
CA THR A 145 -16.27 -6.39 6.99
C THR A 145 -15.27 -7.17 7.84
N LYS A 146 -15.53 -8.45 8.15
CA LYS A 146 -14.61 -9.31 8.90
C LYS A 146 -13.33 -9.55 8.10
N ILE A 147 -13.44 -9.88 6.81
CA ILE A 147 -12.29 -10.09 5.93
C ILE A 147 -11.39 -8.85 5.88
N LEU A 148 -11.96 -7.65 5.71
CA LEU A 148 -11.19 -6.41 5.69
C LEU A 148 -10.44 -6.18 7.01
N LYS A 149 -11.14 -6.36 8.15
CA LYS A 149 -10.52 -6.22 9.48
C LYS A 149 -9.40 -7.22 9.73
N GLU A 150 -9.54 -8.45 9.24
CA GLU A 150 -8.50 -9.49 9.35
C GLU A 150 -7.27 -9.13 8.51
N ASN A 151 -7.48 -8.69 7.27
CA ASN A 151 -6.41 -8.21 6.40
C ASN A 151 -5.64 -7.04 7.04
N ASP A 152 -6.35 -6.05 7.59
CA ASP A 152 -5.73 -4.90 8.25
C ASP A 152 -4.89 -5.31 9.46
N LYS A 153 -5.36 -6.30 10.24
CA LYS A 153 -4.58 -6.85 11.36
C LYS A 153 -3.28 -7.50 10.86
N ILE A 154 -3.34 -8.26 9.76
CA ILE A 154 -2.15 -8.91 9.18
C ILE A 154 -1.17 -7.86 8.65
N VAL A 155 -1.66 -6.87 7.89
CA VAL A 155 -0.83 -5.75 7.39
C VAL A 155 -0.13 -5.02 8.53
N LYS A 156 -0.83 -4.75 9.64
CA LYS A 156 -0.22 -4.17 10.85
C LYS A 156 0.87 -5.06 11.43
N LYS A 157 0.65 -6.37 11.52
CA LYS A 157 1.68 -7.32 12.00
C LYS A 157 2.91 -7.34 11.09
N ILE A 158 2.72 -7.28 9.77
CA ILE A 158 3.83 -7.18 8.80
C ILE A 158 4.59 -5.87 9.00
N SER A 159 3.89 -4.74 9.15
CA SER A 159 4.53 -3.44 9.43
C SER A 159 5.40 -3.47 10.70
N LEU A 160 4.96 -4.20 11.73
CA LEU A 160 5.75 -4.37 12.97
C LEU A 160 7.07 -5.12 12.76
N ILE A 161 7.20 -5.96 11.73
CA ILE A 161 8.47 -6.60 11.39
C ILE A 161 9.51 -5.53 11.08
N PHE A 162 9.18 -4.60 10.20
CA PHE A 162 10.07 -3.52 9.75
C PHE A 162 10.27 -2.41 10.79
N LYS A 163 9.37 -2.27 11.76
CA LYS A 163 9.52 -1.31 12.87
C LYS A 163 10.27 -1.89 14.07
N SER A 164 10.81 -3.10 13.96
CA SER A 164 11.51 -3.75 15.08
C SER A 164 12.85 -3.08 15.35
N LYS A 165 13.24 -2.99 16.62
CA LYS A 165 14.53 -2.40 17.02
C LYS A 165 15.72 -3.30 16.71
N THR A 166 15.53 -4.62 16.69
CA THR A 166 16.62 -5.59 16.53
C THR A 166 16.29 -6.60 15.44
N TYR A 167 17.33 -7.07 14.74
CA TYR A 167 17.19 -8.10 13.72
C TYR A 167 16.54 -9.38 14.25
N LYS A 168 16.95 -9.85 15.44
CA LYS A 168 16.36 -11.04 16.08
C LYS A 168 14.86 -10.89 16.31
N THR A 169 14.40 -9.73 16.79
CA THR A 169 12.96 -9.50 17.02
C THR A 169 12.18 -9.41 15.71
N ALA A 170 12.75 -8.77 14.68
CA ALA A 170 12.16 -8.74 13.33
C ALA A 170 12.01 -10.15 12.74
N LYS A 171 13.08 -10.96 12.79
CA LYS A 171 13.09 -12.33 12.26
C LYS A 171 12.09 -13.23 12.98
N ASN A 172 12.01 -13.14 14.31
CA ASN A 172 11.02 -13.89 15.09
C ASN A 172 9.58 -13.49 14.73
N ARG A 173 9.31 -12.19 14.52
CA ARG A 173 7.99 -11.71 14.06
C ARG A 173 7.64 -12.23 12.67
N PHE A 174 8.61 -12.22 11.76
CA PHE A 174 8.45 -12.78 10.42
C PHE A 174 8.14 -14.28 10.48
N GLN A 175 8.95 -15.08 11.20
CA GLN A 175 8.76 -16.53 11.32
C GLN A 175 7.40 -16.88 11.93
N LYS A 176 6.95 -16.16 12.96
CA LYS A 176 5.60 -16.37 13.54
C LYS A 176 4.47 -16.20 12.53
N LEU A 177 4.62 -15.28 11.58
CA LEU A 177 3.66 -15.09 10.49
C LEU A 177 3.85 -16.13 9.39
N TYR A 178 5.09 -16.44 9.05
CA TYR A 178 5.44 -17.39 7.98
C TYR A 178 5.02 -18.82 8.32
N ASN A 179 5.12 -19.25 9.58
CA ASN A 179 4.66 -20.57 10.03
C ASN A 179 3.15 -20.76 9.83
N LYS A 180 2.38 -19.66 9.74
CA LYS A 180 0.94 -19.68 9.52
C LYS A 180 0.56 -19.27 8.09
N ILE A 181 1.50 -19.34 7.14
CA ILE A 181 1.31 -18.83 5.79
C ILE A 181 0.08 -19.43 5.10
N ASN A 182 -0.20 -20.72 5.29
CA ASN A 182 -1.33 -21.42 4.67
C ASN A 182 -2.71 -20.89 5.13
N GLU A 183 -2.78 -20.27 6.30
CA GLU A 183 -4.03 -19.68 6.84
C GLU A 183 -4.27 -18.25 6.32
N LEU A 184 -3.28 -17.65 5.64
CA LEU A 184 -3.36 -16.25 5.20
C LEU A 184 -4.02 -16.13 3.82
N PRO A 185 -4.55 -14.95 3.47
CA PRO A 185 -5.00 -14.67 2.10
C PRO A 185 -3.89 -14.85 1.08
N GLU A 186 -4.21 -15.39 -0.10
CA GLU A 186 -3.28 -15.77 -1.17
C GLU A 186 -2.27 -14.66 -1.53
N GLU A 187 -2.72 -13.41 -1.57
CA GLU A 187 -1.92 -12.21 -1.84
C GLU A 187 -0.83 -12.02 -0.80
N ILE A 188 -1.20 -12.15 0.47
CA ILE A 188 -0.26 -12.05 1.58
C ILE A 188 0.71 -13.22 1.55
N GLN A 189 0.26 -14.43 1.18
CA GLN A 189 1.15 -15.58 1.01
C GLN A 189 2.21 -15.33 -0.07
N LYS A 190 1.78 -14.91 -1.27
CA LYS A 190 2.69 -14.58 -2.39
C LYS A 190 3.67 -13.47 -2.02
N TYR A 191 3.18 -12.46 -1.30
CA TYR A 191 4.03 -11.40 -0.77
C TYR A 191 5.08 -11.93 0.22
N LEU A 192 4.68 -12.71 1.23
CA LEU A 192 5.61 -13.22 2.24
C LEU A 192 6.68 -14.14 1.64
N LYS A 193 6.32 -14.98 0.66
CA LYS A 193 7.29 -15.82 -0.08
C LYS A 193 8.32 -14.99 -0.85
N ARG A 194 7.90 -13.85 -1.44
CA ARG A 194 8.85 -12.92 -2.08
C ARG A 194 9.70 -12.17 -1.06
N LEU A 195 9.09 -11.76 0.06
CA LEU A 195 9.78 -11.05 1.13
C LEU A 195 10.88 -11.91 1.75
N GLU A 196 10.63 -13.21 1.96
CA GLU A 196 11.60 -14.17 2.49
C GLU A 196 12.95 -14.10 1.77
N LYS A 197 12.93 -14.10 0.42
CA LYS A 197 14.13 -14.06 -0.43
C LYS A 197 15.00 -12.82 -0.20
N TYR A 198 14.41 -11.73 0.28
CA TYR A 198 15.09 -10.45 0.47
C TYR A 198 14.95 -9.93 1.90
N LEU A 199 14.61 -10.81 2.85
CA LEU A 199 14.28 -10.42 4.21
C LEU A 199 15.48 -9.75 4.88
N ASP A 200 16.65 -10.37 4.77
CA ASP A 200 17.89 -9.85 5.36
C ASP A 200 18.25 -8.48 4.80
N LYS A 201 18.20 -8.34 3.46
CA LYS A 201 18.38 -7.06 2.76
C LYS A 201 17.32 -6.02 3.16
N THR A 202 16.14 -6.42 3.60
CA THR A 202 15.11 -5.46 4.06
C THR A 202 15.29 -5.08 5.53
N LEU A 203 16.02 -5.88 6.31
CA LEU A 203 16.22 -5.71 7.75
C LEU A 203 17.61 -5.17 8.12
N GLN A 204 18.47 -4.81 7.15
CA GLN A 204 19.81 -4.27 7.43
C GLN A 204 19.78 -3.05 8.37
N HIS A 205 18.77 -2.19 8.27
CA HIS A 205 18.55 -1.05 9.16
C HIS A 205 18.35 -1.44 10.64
N THR A 206 17.95 -2.69 10.92
CA THR A 206 17.81 -3.19 12.30
C THR A 206 19.14 -3.63 12.91
N LEU A 207 20.19 -3.77 12.10
CA LEU A 207 21.56 -4.05 12.55
C LEU A 207 22.31 -2.75 12.86
N ASN A 208 22.04 -1.69 12.10
CA ASN A 208 22.67 -0.40 12.30
C ASN A 208 21.64 0.74 12.19
N GLN A 209 21.41 1.44 13.30
CA GLN A 209 20.45 2.54 13.40
C GLN A 209 20.80 3.75 12.51
N LYS A 210 22.06 3.88 12.06
CA LYS A 210 22.47 4.92 11.12
C LYS A 210 21.92 4.68 9.71
N ILE A 211 21.52 3.44 9.38
CA ILE A 211 20.93 3.11 8.08
C ILE A 211 19.43 3.43 8.16
N PRO A 212 18.91 4.36 7.35
CA PRO A 212 17.49 4.60 7.31
C PRO A 212 16.73 3.41 6.69
N SER A 213 15.56 3.11 7.24
CA SER A 213 14.70 2.02 6.76
C SER A 213 13.96 2.35 5.45
N THR A 214 13.94 3.63 5.06
CA THR A 214 13.24 4.13 3.88
C THR A 214 14.09 5.16 3.14
N ASN A 215 13.85 5.30 1.83
CA ASN A 215 14.42 6.35 0.98
C ASN A 215 13.48 7.56 0.84
N ASN A 216 12.64 7.83 1.86
CA ASN A 216 11.57 8.83 1.80
C ASN A 216 12.08 10.27 1.56
N LEU A 217 13.29 10.61 2.02
CA LEU A 217 13.92 11.91 1.74
C LEU A 217 14.11 12.12 0.22
N ILE A 218 14.64 11.11 -0.47
CA ILE A 218 14.87 11.13 -1.92
C ILE A 218 13.53 11.11 -2.67
N GLU A 219 12.56 10.30 -2.23
CA GLU A 219 11.21 10.32 -2.79
C GLU A 219 10.55 11.70 -2.67
N GLY A 220 10.69 12.35 -1.52
CA GLY A 220 10.20 13.71 -1.26
C GLY A 220 10.81 14.73 -2.20
N PHE A 221 12.14 14.68 -2.37
CA PHE A 221 12.87 15.50 -3.34
C PHE A 221 12.27 15.35 -4.74
N TYR A 222 12.25 14.13 -5.29
CA TYR A 222 11.74 13.92 -6.65
C TYR A 222 10.24 14.17 -6.80
N LYS A 223 9.44 14.04 -5.75
CA LYS A 223 8.02 14.42 -5.78
C LYS A 223 7.84 15.92 -6.00
N ILE A 224 8.74 16.74 -5.46
CA ILE A 224 8.69 18.20 -5.57
C ILE A 224 9.41 18.67 -6.84
N THR A 225 10.58 18.11 -7.12
CA THR A 225 11.41 18.55 -8.26
C THR A 225 10.95 17.97 -9.59
N LEU A 226 10.39 16.76 -9.58
CA LEU A 226 9.91 16.06 -10.78
C LEU A 226 8.55 15.36 -10.54
N PRO A 227 7.48 16.12 -10.23
CA PRO A 227 6.16 15.55 -9.98
C PRO A 227 5.65 14.78 -11.21
N GLY A 228 4.98 13.65 -10.98
CA GLY A 228 4.54 12.74 -12.04
C GLY A 228 3.66 13.39 -13.12
N ARG A 229 2.91 14.45 -12.78
CA ARG A 229 2.07 15.21 -13.72
C ARG A 229 2.90 15.93 -14.80
N ILE A 230 4.14 16.29 -14.48
CA ILE A 230 5.06 17.02 -15.37
C ILE A 230 5.76 16.08 -16.38
N LYS A 231 5.93 14.79 -16.05
CA LYS A 231 6.61 13.79 -16.89
C LYS A 231 5.92 13.52 -18.25
N ARG A 232 4.69 14.01 -18.45
CA ARG A 232 3.87 13.77 -19.66
C ARG A 232 3.62 15.05 -20.49
N ILE A 233 4.25 16.17 -20.14
CA ILE A 233 3.95 17.49 -20.73
C ILE A 233 5.04 17.96 -21.69
N PHE A 234 6.31 17.60 -21.47
CA PHE A 234 7.41 18.16 -22.24
C PHE A 234 7.58 17.48 -23.59
N LYS A 235 7.57 18.30 -24.65
CA LYS A 235 7.77 17.87 -26.03
C LYS A 235 9.25 17.74 -26.42
N THR A 236 10.16 18.40 -25.69
CA THR A 236 11.60 18.42 -25.99
C THR A 236 12.45 18.09 -24.76
N TYR A 237 13.60 17.45 -24.98
CA TYR A 237 14.58 17.13 -23.94
C TYR A 237 15.06 18.39 -23.21
N ARG A 238 15.36 19.46 -23.96
CA ARG A 238 15.78 20.76 -23.40
C ARG A 238 14.72 21.36 -22.48
N GLY A 239 13.44 21.28 -22.84
CA GLY A 239 12.35 21.79 -22.00
C GLY A 239 12.22 21.03 -20.67
N LEU A 240 12.42 19.70 -20.71
CA LEU A 240 12.47 18.86 -19.52
C LEU A 240 13.64 19.26 -18.60
N LEU A 241 14.85 19.40 -19.15
CA LEU A 241 16.04 19.80 -18.39
C LEU A 241 15.87 21.15 -17.70
N ILE A 242 15.42 22.18 -18.45
CA ILE A 242 15.19 23.52 -17.89
C ILE A 242 14.20 23.44 -16.73
N ARG A 243 13.13 22.63 -16.84
CA ARG A 243 12.17 22.47 -15.74
C ARG A 243 12.82 21.86 -14.51
N ILE A 244 13.61 20.80 -14.67
CA ILE A 244 14.29 20.13 -13.55
C ILE A 244 15.19 21.13 -12.83
N ILE A 245 16.00 21.88 -13.57
CA ILE A 245 16.87 22.94 -13.03
C ILE A 245 16.05 23.97 -12.23
N LEU A 246 14.97 24.50 -12.81
CA LEU A 246 14.11 25.48 -12.14
C LEU A 246 13.49 24.94 -10.85
N ASN A 247 13.07 23.67 -10.85
CA ASN A 247 12.48 23.07 -9.65
C ASN A 247 13.54 22.74 -8.59
N ASN A 248 14.76 22.38 -8.97
CA ASN A 248 15.88 22.21 -8.05
C ASN A 248 16.22 23.54 -7.37
N ILE A 249 16.24 24.65 -8.12
CA ILE A 249 16.40 26.00 -7.56
C ILE A 249 15.27 26.31 -6.55
N ARG A 250 14.03 25.94 -6.85
CA ARG A 250 12.90 26.14 -5.93
C ARG A 250 13.03 25.30 -4.65
N TRP A 251 13.51 24.07 -4.75
CA TRP A 251 13.81 23.23 -3.59
C TRP A 251 14.86 23.89 -2.68
N ILE A 252 16.00 24.28 -3.26
CA ILE A 252 17.08 24.96 -2.53
C ILE A 252 16.57 26.25 -1.86
N LYS A 253 15.82 27.08 -2.59
CA LYS A 253 15.23 28.31 -2.04
C LYS A 253 14.30 28.01 -0.86
N ARG A 254 13.46 26.97 -0.96
CA ARG A 254 12.51 26.59 0.08
C ARG A 254 13.23 26.17 1.37
N CYS A 255 14.23 25.30 1.26
CA CYS A 255 15.07 24.91 2.40
C CYS A 255 15.78 26.14 3.01
N ALA A 256 16.29 27.05 2.18
CA ALA A 256 16.94 28.27 2.67
C ALA A 256 15.98 29.25 3.39
N THR A 257 14.72 29.39 2.94
CA THR A 257 13.73 30.29 3.56
C THR A 257 13.14 29.78 4.87
N ILE A 258 13.09 28.46 5.09
CA ILE A 258 12.64 27.88 6.38
C ILE A 258 13.58 28.32 7.52
N ASN A 259 14.84 28.63 7.21
CA ASN A 259 15.85 29.06 8.18
C ASN A 259 15.78 30.55 8.59
N LYS A 260 14.79 31.32 8.13
CA LYS A 260 14.61 32.74 8.49
C LYS A 260 13.48 33.02 9.48
N ASN A 261 12.75 31.98 9.90
CA ASN A 261 11.66 32.04 10.88
C ASN A 261 11.94 31.06 12.02
#